data_AF-A0A925DBQ1-F1
#
_entry.id   AF-A0A925DBQ1-F1
#
_cell.length_a   1.000
_cell.length_b   1.000
_cell.length_c   1.000
_cell.angle_alpha   90.00
_cell.angle_beta   90.00
_cell.angle_gamma   90.00
#
_symmetry.space_group_name_H-M   'P 1'
#
loop_
_entity.id
_entity.type
_entity.pdbx_description
1 polymer ?
#
loop_
_entity_poly.entity_id
_entity_poly.type
_entity_poly.pdbx_seq_one_letter_code
_entity_poly.pdbx_strand_id
1 'polypeptide(L)'
;MRFTSFLYAGLLLATRLLSCYAADDEVERNVERLRSSEFEEREEGTRALIAAGERSVAAARRAAVDGDLEVRVRAIRVLVSIAVAPEEGAAREAEAALDELAKDKNVPVAKLARDSQLAVKEFRREERQKQIAALRKLGGTALLNESGEVYRIDFEGQYITDEGLKVRRTVRVRGKLDEDDLPAKVGELTEVEFAAKYVVKTRVTDKELAILKIFPAVTYLNMQQTECSDAGLVHLKSLRKLEYLTLNKRITDEGLAHLANLKELKSLGLAQTQITGAGFAHLAGLARLEEIEMSNSQVDDAGLEVITRNAGLLALKLGNTRVTDEGANHLSRLCKLNLLTLHHTGISDAGLRTISTLEDLRSLTLDATKVTDTGIGHLAGLKHLQGVSFTEPLVTKAGVEKLRAEMPKTSVYLWPETPRR
;
A
#
# COMPACT_ATOMS: atom_id res chain seq x y z
N MET A 1 -15.26 -37.77 -10.37
CA MET A 1 -15.00 -36.30 -10.52
C MET A 1 -13.56 -35.85 -10.25
N ARG A 2 -12.58 -36.73 -9.99
CA ARG A 2 -11.16 -36.34 -9.78
C ARG A 2 -10.22 -36.58 -10.98
N PHE A 3 -10.74 -37.10 -12.09
CA PHE A 3 -9.95 -37.33 -13.32
C PHE A 3 -9.96 -36.14 -14.29
N THR A 4 -10.97 -35.28 -14.24
CA THR A 4 -11.10 -34.11 -15.13
C THR A 4 -10.21 -32.94 -14.73
N SER A 5 -9.85 -32.82 -13.45
CA SER A 5 -8.97 -31.77 -12.92
C SER A 5 -7.49 -31.98 -13.27
N PHE A 6 -7.02 -33.23 -13.39
CA PHE A 6 -5.64 -33.54 -13.82
C PHE A 6 -5.43 -33.30 -15.32
N LEU A 7 -6.43 -33.63 -16.15
CA LEU A 7 -6.40 -33.36 -17.59
C LEU A 7 -6.42 -31.86 -17.91
N TYR A 8 -7.19 -31.06 -17.16
CA TYR A 8 -7.21 -29.60 -17.33
C TYR A 8 -5.90 -28.93 -16.90
N ALA A 9 -5.31 -29.37 -15.78
CA ALA A 9 -4.00 -28.88 -15.33
C ALA A 9 -2.89 -29.25 -16.33
N GLY A 10 -2.92 -30.46 -16.88
CA GLY A 10 -1.98 -30.91 -17.92
C GLY A 10 -2.14 -30.13 -19.24
N LEU A 11 -3.36 -29.81 -19.66
CA LEU A 11 -3.63 -29.03 -20.86
C LEU A 11 -3.22 -27.55 -20.71
N LEU A 12 -3.42 -26.95 -19.51
CA LEU A 12 -2.95 -25.61 -19.16
C LEU A 12 -1.41 -25.53 -19.05
N LEU A 13 -0.76 -26.59 -18.55
CA LEU A 13 0.69 -26.71 -18.57
C LEU A 13 1.22 -26.85 -20.01
N ALA A 14 0.60 -27.70 -20.83
CA ALA A 14 0.99 -27.92 -22.22
C ALA A 14 0.79 -26.67 -23.08
N THR A 15 -0.31 -25.93 -22.90
CA THR A 15 -0.55 -24.64 -23.60
C THR A 15 0.40 -23.53 -23.14
N ARG A 16 0.74 -23.48 -21.84
CA ARG A 16 1.82 -22.59 -21.36
C ARG A 16 3.19 -22.99 -21.91
N LEU A 17 3.50 -24.28 -21.97
CA LEU A 17 4.76 -24.79 -22.52
C LEU A 17 4.88 -24.51 -24.03
N LEU A 18 3.80 -24.70 -24.80
CA LEU A 18 3.73 -24.37 -26.23
C LEU A 18 3.81 -22.84 -26.47
N SER A 19 3.17 -22.04 -25.61
CA SER A 19 3.26 -20.58 -25.65
C SER A 19 4.64 -20.05 -25.31
N CYS A 20 5.37 -20.68 -24.38
CA CYS A 20 6.75 -20.33 -24.07
C CYS A 20 7.69 -20.73 -25.22
N TYR A 21 7.49 -21.93 -25.79
CA TYR A 21 8.28 -22.41 -26.94
C TYR A 21 8.16 -21.49 -28.17
N ALA A 22 6.93 -21.08 -28.51
CA ALA A 22 6.69 -20.19 -29.65
C ALA A 22 7.31 -18.79 -29.47
N ALA A 23 7.40 -18.31 -28.23
CA ALA A 23 8.02 -17.03 -27.89
C ALA A 23 9.56 -17.10 -27.98
N ASP A 24 10.17 -18.21 -27.54
CA ASP A 24 11.61 -18.43 -27.68
C ASP A 24 12.03 -18.55 -29.15
N ASP A 25 11.21 -19.21 -29.99
CA ASP A 25 11.41 -19.29 -31.44
C ASP A 25 11.34 -17.90 -32.13
N GLU A 26 10.55 -16.98 -31.60
CA GLU A 26 10.47 -15.60 -32.10
C GLU A 26 11.71 -14.78 -31.72
N VAL A 27 12.20 -14.93 -30.49
CA VAL A 27 13.45 -14.28 -30.04
C VAL A 27 14.63 -14.74 -30.89
N GLU A 28 14.77 -16.04 -31.14
CA GLU A 28 15.87 -16.59 -31.94
C GLU A 28 15.79 -16.15 -33.42
N ARG A 29 14.59 -16.06 -34.00
CA ARG A 29 14.42 -15.46 -35.34
C ARG A 29 14.86 -14.00 -35.39
N ASN A 30 14.58 -13.24 -34.34
CA ASN A 30 15.02 -11.84 -34.27
C ASN A 30 16.52 -11.71 -34.02
N VAL A 31 17.17 -12.66 -33.35
CA VAL A 31 18.64 -12.75 -33.29
C VAL A 31 19.21 -13.02 -34.67
N GLU A 32 18.62 -13.92 -35.45
CA GLU A 32 19.08 -14.20 -36.82
C GLU A 32 18.97 -12.96 -37.72
N ARG A 33 17.93 -12.15 -37.56
CA ARG A 33 17.79 -10.87 -38.28
C ARG A 33 18.95 -9.92 -38.04
N LEU A 34 19.69 -10.01 -36.92
CA LEU A 34 20.89 -9.17 -36.69
C LEU A 34 22.04 -9.48 -37.68
N ARG A 35 22.03 -10.68 -38.28
CA ARG A 35 22.98 -11.15 -39.31
C ARG A 35 22.59 -10.73 -40.73
N SER A 36 21.37 -10.25 -40.95
CA SER A 36 20.88 -9.90 -42.29
C SER A 36 21.78 -8.84 -42.94
N SER A 37 22.00 -8.92 -44.26
CA SER A 37 22.65 -7.86 -45.03
C SER A 37 21.73 -6.65 -45.27
N GLU A 38 20.42 -6.83 -45.10
CA GLU A 38 19.42 -5.77 -45.25
C GLU A 38 19.30 -4.92 -44.00
N PHE A 39 19.39 -3.59 -44.15
CA PHE A 39 19.35 -2.67 -43.02
C PHE A 39 18.01 -2.71 -42.27
N GLU A 40 16.89 -2.75 -43.01
CA GLU A 40 15.55 -2.74 -42.42
C GLU A 40 15.29 -3.98 -41.57
N GLU A 41 15.67 -5.16 -42.05
CA GLU A 41 15.51 -6.41 -41.31
C GLU A 41 16.31 -6.39 -40.00
N ARG A 42 17.54 -5.85 -40.03
CA ARG A 42 18.38 -5.73 -38.83
C ARG A 42 17.80 -4.76 -37.80
N GLU A 43 17.29 -3.62 -38.24
CA GLU A 43 16.68 -2.63 -37.33
C GLU A 43 15.33 -3.12 -36.79
N GLU A 44 14.57 -3.90 -37.58
CA GLU A 44 13.38 -4.60 -37.09
C GLU A 44 13.74 -5.64 -36.02
N GLY A 45 14.74 -6.48 -36.28
CA GLY A 45 15.25 -7.46 -35.31
C GLY A 45 15.73 -6.79 -34.02
N THR A 46 16.49 -5.70 -34.13
CA THR A 46 16.97 -4.92 -32.98
C THR A 46 15.81 -4.37 -32.14
N ARG A 47 14.81 -3.74 -32.79
CA ARG A 47 13.62 -3.22 -32.10
C ARG A 47 12.78 -4.32 -31.46
N ALA A 48 12.60 -5.45 -32.15
CA ALA A 48 11.84 -6.59 -31.64
C ALA A 48 12.50 -7.21 -30.40
N LEU A 49 13.84 -7.33 -30.40
CA LEU A 49 14.58 -7.80 -29.23
C LEU A 49 14.45 -6.84 -28.05
N ILE A 50 14.63 -5.53 -28.28
CA ILE A 50 14.44 -4.52 -27.22
C ILE A 50 13.02 -4.59 -26.65
N ALA A 51 12.01 -4.71 -27.50
CA ALA A 51 10.60 -4.82 -27.08
C ALA A 51 10.28 -6.13 -26.33
N ALA A 52 11.01 -7.21 -26.61
CA ALA A 52 10.90 -8.47 -25.88
C ALA A 52 11.50 -8.41 -24.46
N GLY A 53 12.32 -7.38 -24.16
CA GLY A 53 12.82 -7.08 -22.82
C GLY A 53 13.64 -8.24 -22.25
N GLU A 54 13.32 -8.63 -21.00
CA GLU A 54 13.97 -9.71 -20.24
C GLU A 54 14.13 -11.00 -21.06
N ARG A 55 13.09 -11.38 -21.81
CA ARG A 55 13.08 -12.60 -22.64
C ARG A 55 14.17 -12.65 -23.70
N SER A 56 14.66 -11.50 -24.17
CA SER A 56 15.68 -11.43 -25.20
C SER A 56 17.12 -11.41 -24.64
N VAL A 57 17.29 -11.13 -23.35
CA VAL A 57 18.62 -10.84 -22.75
C VAL A 57 19.57 -12.02 -22.92
N ALA A 58 19.11 -13.25 -22.63
CA ALA A 58 19.92 -14.44 -22.77
C ALA A 58 20.35 -14.70 -24.21
N ALA A 59 19.45 -14.47 -25.17
CA ALA A 59 19.71 -14.66 -26.60
C ALA A 59 20.64 -13.59 -27.16
N ALA A 60 20.43 -12.32 -26.77
CA ALA A 60 21.33 -11.22 -27.10
C ALA A 60 22.73 -11.44 -26.51
N ARG A 61 22.85 -11.92 -25.28
CA ARG A 61 24.15 -12.28 -24.69
C ARG A 61 24.85 -13.38 -25.50
N ARG A 62 24.14 -14.45 -25.88
CA ARG A 62 24.69 -15.50 -26.75
C ARG A 62 25.18 -14.93 -28.08
N ALA A 63 24.37 -14.09 -28.73
CA ALA A 63 24.75 -13.43 -29.98
C ALA A 63 26.02 -12.55 -29.83
N ALA A 64 26.21 -11.92 -28.66
CA ALA A 64 27.42 -11.16 -28.32
C ALA A 64 28.68 -12.01 -28.09
N VAL A 65 28.51 -13.30 -27.74
CA VAL A 65 29.62 -14.26 -27.54
C VAL A 65 29.93 -15.05 -28.81
N ASP A 66 28.92 -15.39 -29.61
CA ASP A 66 29.03 -16.35 -30.71
C ASP A 66 28.99 -15.70 -32.10
N GLY A 67 28.47 -14.48 -32.23
CA GLY A 67 28.30 -13.79 -33.51
C GLY A 67 29.61 -13.39 -34.21
N ASP A 68 29.51 -12.90 -35.44
CA ASP A 68 30.59 -12.12 -36.04
C ASP A 68 30.69 -10.72 -35.38
N LEU A 69 31.70 -9.93 -35.75
CA LEU A 69 31.92 -8.62 -35.12
C LEU A 69 30.68 -7.70 -35.19
N GLU A 70 29.93 -7.75 -36.28
CA GLU A 70 28.79 -6.88 -36.54
C GLU A 70 27.59 -7.27 -35.65
N VAL A 71 27.32 -8.57 -35.58
CA VAL A 71 26.30 -9.16 -34.70
C VAL A 71 26.63 -8.90 -33.25
N ARG A 72 27.90 -9.03 -32.85
CA ARG A 72 28.34 -8.78 -31.47
C ARG A 72 28.07 -7.35 -31.03
N VAL A 73 28.43 -6.38 -31.87
CA VAL A 73 28.21 -4.95 -31.60
C VAL A 73 26.72 -4.66 -31.47
N ARG A 74 25.89 -5.22 -32.35
CA ARG A 74 24.42 -5.04 -32.29
C ARG A 74 23.78 -5.68 -31.08
N ALA A 75 24.22 -6.89 -30.74
CA ALA A 75 23.75 -7.60 -29.57
C ALA A 75 24.08 -6.84 -28.27
N ILE A 76 25.29 -6.26 -28.17
CA ILE A 76 25.64 -5.36 -27.06
C ILE A 76 24.76 -4.11 -27.08
N ARG A 77 24.46 -3.53 -28.25
CA ARG A 77 23.55 -2.38 -28.36
C ARG A 77 22.14 -2.70 -27.85
N VAL A 78 21.61 -3.88 -28.18
CA VAL A 78 20.32 -4.38 -27.65
C VAL A 78 20.38 -4.45 -26.12
N LEU A 79 21.43 -5.06 -25.56
CA LEU A 79 21.62 -5.16 -24.11
C LEU A 79 21.71 -3.78 -23.44
N VAL A 80 22.42 -2.83 -24.04
CA VAL A 80 22.50 -1.44 -23.55
C VAL A 80 21.13 -0.79 -23.56
N SER A 81 20.36 -0.93 -24.64
CA SER A 81 19.01 -0.36 -24.75
C SER A 81 18.05 -0.96 -23.73
N ILE A 82 18.16 -2.25 -23.43
CA ILE A 82 17.38 -2.91 -22.36
C ILE A 82 17.85 -2.45 -20.97
N ALA A 83 19.17 -2.29 -20.77
CA ALA A 83 19.74 -1.85 -19.49
C ALA A 83 19.33 -0.42 -19.10
N VAL A 84 19.00 0.44 -20.07
CA VAL A 84 18.49 1.80 -19.82
C VAL A 84 16.95 1.90 -19.86
N ALA A 85 16.25 0.80 -20.09
CA ALA A 85 14.79 0.76 -20.11
C ALA A 85 14.19 0.87 -18.67
N PRO A 86 12.95 1.36 -18.53
CA PRO A 86 12.32 1.55 -17.21
C PRO A 86 11.94 0.25 -16.46
N GLU A 87 11.93 -0.90 -17.15
CA GLU A 87 11.60 -2.20 -16.54
C GLU A 87 12.78 -2.77 -15.73
N GLU A 88 12.70 -2.74 -14.39
CA GLU A 88 13.82 -3.10 -13.52
C GLU A 88 14.34 -4.54 -13.67
N GLY A 89 13.47 -5.51 -13.94
CA GLY A 89 13.85 -6.92 -14.12
C GLY A 89 14.77 -7.12 -15.32
N ALA A 90 14.25 -6.76 -16.50
CA ALA A 90 14.97 -6.78 -17.76
C ALA A 90 16.29 -5.99 -17.70
N ALA A 91 16.28 -4.82 -17.06
CA ALA A 91 17.45 -3.97 -16.99
C ALA A 91 18.58 -4.57 -16.13
N ARG A 92 18.24 -5.21 -14.98
CA ARG A 92 19.23 -5.91 -14.14
C ARG A 92 19.84 -7.10 -14.85
N GLU A 93 19.03 -7.89 -15.56
CA GLU A 93 19.54 -9.01 -16.33
C GLU A 93 20.46 -8.56 -17.47
N ALA A 94 20.11 -7.48 -18.16
CA ALA A 94 20.94 -6.91 -19.22
C ALA A 94 22.27 -6.35 -18.68
N GLU A 95 22.27 -5.71 -17.51
CA GLU A 95 23.50 -5.26 -16.83
C GLU A 95 24.38 -6.45 -16.42
N ALA A 96 23.78 -7.52 -15.88
CA ALA A 96 24.51 -8.74 -15.54
C ALA A 96 25.11 -9.41 -16.78
N ALA A 97 24.39 -9.43 -17.90
CA ALA A 97 24.91 -9.91 -19.18
C ALA A 97 26.09 -9.06 -19.68
N LEU A 98 26.03 -7.73 -19.53
CA LEU A 98 27.15 -6.85 -19.85
C LEU A 98 28.36 -7.06 -18.91
N ASP A 99 28.13 -7.38 -17.62
CA ASP A 99 29.19 -7.72 -16.65
C ASP A 99 29.92 -9.03 -16.99
N GLU A 100 29.18 -10.01 -17.52
CA GLU A 100 29.77 -11.24 -18.04
C GLU A 100 30.59 -10.95 -19.30
N LEU A 101 30.03 -10.20 -20.26
CA LEU A 101 30.73 -9.83 -21.51
C LEU A 101 31.98 -8.98 -21.26
N ALA A 102 31.99 -8.13 -20.23
CA ALA A 102 33.14 -7.33 -19.82
C ALA A 102 34.36 -8.19 -19.39
N LYS A 103 34.13 -9.46 -19.06
CA LYS A 103 35.15 -10.45 -18.66
C LYS A 103 35.48 -11.44 -19.79
N ASP A 104 34.89 -11.26 -20.98
CA ASP A 104 35.10 -12.14 -22.12
C ASP A 104 36.57 -12.14 -22.57
N LYS A 105 37.04 -13.27 -23.11
CA LYS A 105 38.41 -13.41 -23.63
C LYS A 105 38.62 -12.60 -24.91
N ASN A 106 37.56 -12.30 -25.64
CA ASN A 106 37.57 -11.47 -26.84
C ASN A 106 37.74 -10.00 -26.45
N VAL A 107 38.97 -9.50 -26.60
CA VAL A 107 39.38 -8.15 -26.18
C VAL A 107 38.47 -7.04 -26.76
N PRO A 108 38.13 -7.03 -28.07
CA PRO A 108 37.14 -6.09 -28.63
C PRO A 108 35.77 -6.11 -27.94
N VAL A 109 35.21 -7.30 -27.69
CA VAL A 109 33.89 -7.46 -27.04
C VAL A 109 33.94 -7.01 -25.58
N ALA A 110 34.96 -7.45 -24.84
CA ALA A 110 35.15 -7.07 -23.44
C ALA A 110 35.43 -5.58 -23.26
N LYS A 111 36.09 -4.94 -24.23
CA LYS A 111 36.27 -3.48 -24.24
C LYS A 111 34.93 -2.78 -24.50
N LEU A 112 34.22 -3.16 -25.56
CA LEU A 112 32.93 -2.56 -25.91
C LEU A 112 31.89 -2.73 -24.79
N ALA A 113 31.86 -3.89 -24.12
CA ALA A 113 31.01 -4.12 -22.97
C ALA A 113 31.35 -3.19 -21.80
N ARG A 114 32.65 -3.04 -21.45
CA ARG A 114 33.08 -2.09 -20.39
C ARG A 114 32.74 -0.64 -20.71
N ASP A 115 32.97 -0.21 -21.95
CA ASP A 115 32.65 1.14 -22.41
C ASP A 115 31.12 1.37 -22.36
N SER A 116 30.36 0.36 -22.78
CA SER A 116 28.89 0.36 -22.71
C SER A 116 28.37 0.42 -21.28
N GLN A 117 28.99 -0.29 -20.34
CA GLN A 117 28.65 -0.23 -18.91
C GLN A 117 28.90 1.15 -18.32
N LEU A 118 30.00 1.80 -18.72
CA LEU A 118 30.28 3.16 -18.30
C LEU A 118 29.19 4.11 -18.81
N ALA A 119 28.81 3.98 -20.09
CA ALA A 119 27.72 4.77 -20.68
C ALA A 119 26.37 4.53 -20.00
N VAL A 120 26.02 3.28 -19.66
CA VAL A 120 24.79 2.96 -18.91
C VAL A 120 24.82 3.59 -17.51
N LYS A 121 25.96 3.52 -16.81
CA LYS A 121 26.15 4.14 -15.49
C LYS A 121 26.06 5.66 -15.54
N GLU A 122 26.64 6.28 -16.56
CA GLU A 122 26.58 7.73 -16.81
C GLU A 122 25.16 8.17 -17.16
N PHE A 123 24.48 7.49 -18.09
CA PHE A 123 23.08 7.74 -18.41
C PHE A 123 22.19 7.69 -17.16
N ARG A 124 22.33 6.63 -16.35
CA ARG A 124 21.59 6.50 -15.09
C ARG A 124 21.98 7.56 -14.05
N ARG A 125 23.22 8.04 -14.06
CA ARG A 125 23.67 9.14 -13.19
C ARG A 125 23.07 10.47 -13.64
N GLU A 126 23.04 10.75 -14.94
CA GLU A 126 22.46 11.97 -15.51
C GLU A 126 20.95 11.99 -15.32
N GLU A 127 20.24 10.88 -15.59
CA GLU A 127 18.82 10.77 -15.31
C GLU A 127 18.54 10.95 -13.81
N ARG A 128 19.33 10.32 -12.93
CA ARG A 128 19.23 10.59 -11.48
C ARG A 128 19.50 12.06 -11.12
N GLN A 129 20.45 12.72 -11.76
CA GLN A 129 20.75 14.12 -11.49
C GLN A 129 19.65 15.06 -11.98
N LYS A 130 19.05 14.78 -13.14
CA LYS A 130 17.87 15.51 -13.64
C LYS A 130 16.71 15.36 -12.67
N GLN A 131 16.47 14.14 -12.20
CA GLN A 131 15.42 13.84 -11.22
C GLN A 131 15.66 14.53 -9.88
N ILE A 132 16.88 14.47 -9.33
CA ILE A 132 17.25 15.18 -8.10
C ILE A 132 17.14 16.70 -8.28
N ALA A 133 17.52 17.23 -9.46
CA ALA A 133 17.42 18.66 -9.75
C ALA A 133 15.96 19.12 -9.87
N ALA A 134 15.09 18.30 -10.44
CA ALA A 134 13.67 18.56 -10.54
C ALA A 134 12.98 18.50 -9.16
N LEU A 135 13.33 17.51 -8.33
CA LEU A 135 12.92 17.44 -6.92
C LEU A 135 13.37 18.65 -6.10
N ARG A 136 14.59 19.16 -6.32
CA ARG A 136 15.10 20.38 -5.66
C ARG A 136 14.34 21.64 -6.08
N LYS A 137 13.91 21.74 -7.34
CA LYS A 137 13.08 22.86 -7.82
C LYS A 137 11.70 22.90 -7.14
N LEU A 138 11.22 21.76 -6.67
CA LEU A 138 9.96 21.61 -5.96
C LEU A 138 10.06 21.80 -4.42
N GLY A 139 11.23 22.13 -3.88
CA GLY A 139 11.44 22.25 -2.43
C GLY A 139 11.55 20.91 -1.70
N GLY A 140 11.78 19.82 -2.43
CA GLY A 140 11.99 18.47 -1.91
C GLY A 140 13.47 18.13 -1.74
N THR A 141 13.83 17.52 -0.61
CA THR A 141 15.13 16.92 -0.34
C THR A 141 15.03 15.41 -0.55
N ALA A 142 15.66 14.92 -1.61
CA ALA A 142 15.82 13.48 -1.84
C ALA A 142 16.92 12.91 -0.95
N LEU A 143 16.59 11.96 -0.10
CA LEU A 143 17.55 11.18 0.68
C LEU A 143 17.91 9.92 -0.09
N LEU A 144 19.21 9.75 -0.29
CA LEU A 144 19.79 8.63 -1.03
C LEU A 144 20.33 7.58 -0.05
N ASN A 145 20.20 6.30 -0.38
CA ASN A 145 20.90 5.22 0.33
C ASN A 145 22.38 5.15 -0.09
N GLU A 146 23.14 4.21 0.46
CA GLU A 146 24.57 4.02 0.15
C GLU A 146 24.82 3.66 -1.33
N SER A 147 23.83 3.10 -2.04
CA SER A 147 23.89 2.84 -3.49
C SER A 147 23.45 4.03 -4.35
N GLY A 148 23.10 5.16 -3.74
CA GLY A 148 22.68 6.38 -4.43
C GLY A 148 21.24 6.34 -4.96
N GLU A 149 20.40 5.43 -4.45
CA GLU A 149 18.97 5.34 -4.77
C GLU A 149 18.15 6.21 -3.81
N VAL A 150 17.15 6.90 -4.36
CA VAL A 150 16.19 7.68 -3.59
C VAL A 150 15.32 6.73 -2.79
N TYR A 151 15.49 6.71 -1.46
CA TYR A 151 14.61 5.92 -0.58
C TYR A 151 13.56 6.80 0.11
N ARG A 152 13.79 8.11 0.19
CA ARG A 152 12.87 9.05 0.84
C ARG A 152 12.94 10.41 0.16
N ILE A 153 11.79 11.07 0.02
CA ILE A 153 11.69 12.43 -0.50
C ILE A 153 10.97 13.26 0.54
N ASP A 154 11.68 14.23 1.11
CA ASP A 154 11.22 15.14 2.15
C ASP A 154 10.94 16.52 1.57
N PHE A 155 9.69 16.94 1.47
CA PHE A 155 9.36 18.34 1.24
C PHE A 155 9.31 19.05 2.61
N GLU A 156 10.21 20.01 2.83
CA GLU A 156 10.75 20.50 4.11
C GLU A 156 10.09 20.08 5.44
N GLY A 157 10.91 19.44 6.29
CA GLY A 157 10.71 19.18 7.72
C GLY A 157 11.52 17.94 8.14
N GLN A 158 12.71 18.14 8.72
CA GLN A 158 13.61 17.06 9.17
C GLN A 158 12.90 16.07 10.12
N TYR A 159 13.30 14.79 10.08
CA TYR A 159 13.76 13.98 11.23
C TYR A 159 14.06 12.52 10.80
N ILE A 160 15.10 11.98 11.45
CA ILE A 160 15.53 10.58 11.56
C ILE A 160 14.67 9.89 12.62
N THR A 161 14.44 8.58 12.53
CA THR A 161 14.00 7.79 13.69
C THR A 161 14.81 6.51 13.79
N ASP A 162 15.33 6.25 14.98
CA ASP A 162 15.94 5.01 15.42
C ASP A 162 14.86 3.94 15.64
N GLU A 163 15.11 2.75 15.07
CA GLU A 163 14.69 1.39 15.49
C GLU A 163 14.44 0.49 14.27
N GLY A 164 15.40 -0.41 14.00
CA GLY A 164 15.21 -1.63 13.20
C GLY A 164 14.80 -1.46 11.74
N LEU A 165 15.75 -1.16 10.86
CA LEU A 165 15.55 -0.97 9.41
C LEU A 165 15.02 -2.23 8.69
N LYS A 166 13.71 -2.30 8.46
CA LYS A 166 13.20 -2.63 7.12
C LYS A 166 13.22 -1.33 6.32
N VAL A 167 13.85 -1.33 5.16
CA VAL A 167 13.99 -0.14 4.29
C VAL A 167 12.59 0.29 3.81
N ARG A 168 11.92 1.19 4.54
CA ARG A 168 10.65 1.81 4.14
C ARG A 168 10.95 2.93 3.15
N ARG A 169 10.40 2.79 1.94
CA ARG A 169 10.49 3.80 0.88
C ARG A 169 9.30 4.76 0.99
N THR A 170 9.41 5.76 1.87
CA THR A 170 8.32 6.70 2.17
C THR A 170 8.51 8.01 1.39
N VAL A 171 7.47 8.48 0.69
CA VAL A 171 7.42 9.84 0.12
C VAL A 171 6.46 10.70 0.92
N ARG A 172 6.97 11.80 1.48
CA ARG A 172 6.14 12.82 2.14
C ARG A 172 5.96 14.02 1.24
N VAL A 173 4.84 14.08 0.54
CA VAL A 173 4.54 15.20 -0.35
C VAL A 173 3.99 16.39 0.46
N ARG A 174 4.70 17.52 0.43
CA ARG A 174 4.19 18.83 0.88
C ARG A 174 4.17 19.79 -0.32
N GLY A 175 2.99 19.99 -0.93
CA GLY A 175 2.80 21.02 -1.97
C GLY A 175 2.46 20.46 -3.36
N LYS A 176 2.58 21.32 -4.37
CA LYS A 176 2.27 21.02 -5.78
C LYS A 176 3.48 20.34 -6.43
N LEU A 177 3.26 19.15 -6.98
CA LEU A 177 4.27 18.34 -7.70
C LEU A 177 3.79 18.07 -9.13
N ASP A 178 4.71 18.11 -10.09
CA ASP A 178 4.49 17.75 -11.49
C ASP A 178 5.12 16.38 -11.84
N GLU A 179 4.68 15.77 -12.92
CA GLU A 179 5.13 14.47 -13.44
C GLU A 179 6.58 14.52 -13.95
N ASP A 180 6.98 15.70 -14.44
CA ASP A 180 8.35 15.97 -14.93
C ASP A 180 9.40 16.05 -13.81
N ASP A 181 8.98 16.02 -12.54
CA ASP A 181 9.84 16.31 -11.40
C ASP A 181 10.30 15.09 -10.57
N LEU A 182 10.06 13.85 -11.04
CA LEU A 182 10.15 12.63 -10.22
C LEU A 182 11.22 11.61 -10.65
N PRO A 183 11.80 10.83 -9.71
CA PRO A 183 12.88 9.89 -9.99
C PRO A 183 12.46 8.59 -10.69
N ALA A 184 13.38 7.93 -11.40
CA ALA A 184 13.10 6.73 -12.21
C ALA A 184 12.51 5.55 -11.42
N LYS A 185 12.79 5.47 -10.11
CA LYS A 185 12.27 4.42 -9.21
C LYS A 185 10.97 4.80 -8.49
N VAL A 186 10.32 5.88 -8.91
CA VAL A 186 9.06 6.35 -8.31
C VAL A 186 7.97 5.27 -8.32
N GLY A 187 7.98 4.39 -9.32
CA GLY A 187 7.03 3.29 -9.45
C GLY A 187 7.16 2.19 -8.39
N GLU A 188 8.30 2.12 -7.69
CA GLU A 188 8.56 1.11 -6.65
C GLU A 188 8.25 1.58 -5.22
N LEU A 189 7.73 2.80 -5.08
CA LEU A 189 7.40 3.36 -3.78
C LEU A 189 6.08 2.79 -3.28
N THR A 190 6.09 2.32 -2.04
CA THR A 190 4.96 1.62 -1.43
C THR A 190 4.24 2.48 -0.39
N GLU A 191 4.83 3.56 0.09
CA GLU A 191 4.25 4.42 1.11
C GLU A 191 4.22 5.89 0.68
N VAL A 192 3.03 6.50 0.69
CA VAL A 192 2.80 7.92 0.42
C VAL A 192 2.09 8.55 1.62
N GLU A 193 2.64 9.63 2.15
CA GLU A 193 2.05 10.38 3.25
C GLU A 193 1.90 11.84 2.86
N PHE A 194 0.64 12.30 2.78
CA PHE A 194 0.30 13.71 2.58
C PHE A 194 0.03 14.44 3.91
N ALA A 195 0.06 13.73 5.04
CA ALA A 195 -0.20 14.29 6.37
C ALA A 195 1.07 14.84 7.03
N ALA A 196 0.91 15.78 7.95
CA ALA A 196 2.02 16.31 8.73
C ALA A 196 1.64 16.35 10.21
N LYS A 197 2.32 15.53 11.03
CA LYS A 197 2.10 15.39 12.49
C LYS A 197 2.07 16.72 13.27
N TYR A 198 2.60 17.81 12.70
CA TYR A 198 2.73 19.12 13.35
C TYR A 198 2.27 20.32 12.49
N VAL A 199 1.58 20.11 11.34
CA VAL A 199 1.07 21.21 10.52
C VAL A 199 -0.46 21.23 10.57
N VAL A 200 -1.02 22.42 10.73
CA VAL A 200 -2.46 22.63 10.98
C VAL A 200 -3.33 22.30 9.75
N LYS A 201 -2.77 22.31 8.52
CA LYS A 201 -3.39 21.91 7.24
C LYS A 201 -2.33 21.81 6.13
N THR A 202 -2.43 20.80 5.27
CA THR A 202 -1.65 20.73 4.02
C THR A 202 -2.45 21.33 2.85
N ARG A 203 -1.78 21.89 1.83
CA ARG A 203 -2.43 22.46 0.62
C ARG A 203 -2.67 21.42 -0.49
N VAL A 204 -2.68 20.14 -0.15
CA VAL A 204 -2.88 19.06 -1.14
C VAL A 204 -4.35 18.99 -1.52
N THR A 205 -4.69 19.32 -2.76
CA THR A 205 -6.05 19.29 -3.32
C THR A 205 -6.23 18.13 -4.30
N ASP A 206 -7.41 18.01 -4.90
CA ASP A 206 -7.71 17.00 -5.93
C ASP A 206 -6.72 17.01 -7.10
N LYS A 207 -6.20 18.20 -7.45
CA LYS A 207 -5.23 18.36 -8.53
C LYS A 207 -3.90 17.67 -8.21
N GLU A 208 -3.39 17.86 -7.00
CA GLU A 208 -2.13 17.24 -6.57
C GLU A 208 -2.29 15.74 -6.35
N LEU A 209 -3.50 15.26 -6.03
CA LEU A 209 -3.76 13.83 -5.82
C LEU A 209 -3.63 13.00 -7.11
N ALA A 210 -3.72 13.64 -8.29
CA ALA A 210 -3.52 12.99 -9.59
C ALA A 210 -2.13 12.35 -9.73
N ILE A 211 -1.15 12.80 -8.94
CA ILE A 211 0.21 12.25 -8.91
C ILE A 211 0.22 10.76 -8.54
N LEU A 212 -0.79 10.25 -7.84
CA LEU A 212 -0.91 8.85 -7.44
C LEU A 212 -0.88 7.87 -8.63
N LYS A 213 -1.20 8.34 -9.84
CA LYS A 213 -1.14 7.54 -11.07
C LYS A 213 0.26 6.94 -11.35
N ILE A 214 1.33 7.60 -10.89
CA ILE A 214 2.71 7.16 -11.14
C ILE A 214 3.31 6.36 -9.97
N PHE A 215 2.54 6.12 -8.90
CA PHE A 215 2.94 5.25 -7.78
C PHE A 215 2.05 3.98 -7.74
N PRO A 216 2.15 3.07 -8.73
CA PRO A 216 1.27 1.90 -8.84
C PRO A 216 1.49 0.85 -7.73
N ALA A 217 2.62 0.93 -7.01
CA ALA A 217 2.97 -0.01 -5.95
C ALA A 217 2.52 0.43 -4.55
N VAL A 218 1.80 1.54 -4.41
CA VAL A 218 1.41 2.08 -3.09
C VAL A 218 0.53 1.09 -2.33
N THR A 219 0.98 0.75 -1.14
CA THR A 219 0.30 -0.07 -0.14
C THR A 219 -0.19 0.76 1.04
N TYR A 220 0.41 1.93 1.30
CA TYR A 220 0.04 2.83 2.38
C TYR A 220 -0.17 4.25 1.86
N LEU A 221 -1.34 4.83 2.13
CA LEU A 221 -1.68 6.19 1.77
C LEU A 221 -2.33 6.93 2.95
N ASN A 222 -1.63 7.93 3.48
CA ASN A 222 -2.19 8.82 4.48
C ASN A 222 -2.62 10.15 3.86
N MET A 223 -3.93 10.41 3.82
CA MET A 223 -4.49 11.67 3.29
C MET A 223 -5.05 12.57 4.38
N GLN A 224 -4.81 12.29 5.67
CA GLN A 224 -5.29 13.18 6.73
C GLN A 224 -4.75 14.60 6.56
N GLN A 225 -5.53 15.58 6.97
CA GLN A 225 -5.18 17.01 6.90
C GLN A 225 -4.92 17.54 5.47
N THR A 226 -5.40 16.85 4.43
CA THR A 226 -5.46 17.35 3.05
C THR A 226 -6.74 18.15 2.78
N GLU A 227 -6.79 18.81 1.63
CA GLU A 227 -7.96 19.53 1.11
C GLU A 227 -8.65 18.81 -0.05
N CYS A 228 -8.35 17.53 -0.25
CA CYS A 228 -8.99 16.71 -1.27
C CYS A 228 -10.48 16.53 -0.97
N SER A 229 -11.30 16.57 -2.01
CA SER A 229 -12.73 16.27 -2.02
C SER A 229 -12.99 14.88 -2.59
N ASP A 230 -14.28 14.50 -2.67
CA ASP A 230 -14.69 13.23 -3.29
C ASP A 230 -14.21 13.11 -4.75
N ALA A 231 -14.15 14.23 -5.47
CA ALA A 231 -13.67 14.26 -6.86
C ALA A 231 -12.21 13.78 -7.00
N GLY A 232 -11.35 14.10 -6.04
CA GLY A 232 -9.96 13.64 -6.04
C GLY A 232 -9.81 12.13 -5.87
N LEU A 233 -10.74 11.48 -5.15
CA LEU A 233 -10.65 10.04 -4.86
C LEU A 233 -10.74 9.16 -6.12
N VAL A 234 -11.14 9.73 -7.27
CA VAL A 234 -11.05 9.06 -8.57
C VAL A 234 -9.65 8.50 -8.86
N HIS A 235 -8.61 9.18 -8.39
CA HIS A 235 -7.22 8.78 -8.60
C HIS A 235 -6.79 7.57 -7.75
N LEU A 236 -7.58 7.16 -6.75
CA LEU A 236 -7.27 5.97 -5.94
C LEU A 236 -7.62 4.67 -6.66
N LYS A 237 -8.50 4.70 -7.66
CA LYS A 237 -9.00 3.49 -8.35
C LYS A 237 -7.91 2.61 -8.97
N SER A 238 -6.75 3.19 -9.31
CA SER A 238 -5.61 2.47 -9.86
C SER A 238 -4.71 1.81 -8.81
N LEU A 239 -4.82 2.20 -7.52
CA LEU A 239 -3.96 1.72 -6.43
C LEU A 239 -4.42 0.34 -5.93
N ARG A 240 -4.42 -0.66 -6.80
CA ARG A 240 -4.97 -1.99 -6.51
C ARG A 240 -4.22 -2.77 -5.42
N LYS A 241 -3.02 -2.33 -5.05
CA LYS A 241 -2.21 -2.88 -3.96
C LYS A 241 -2.39 -2.14 -2.64
N LEU A 242 -3.27 -1.14 -2.57
CA LEU A 242 -3.45 -0.33 -1.37
C LEU A 242 -4.00 -1.19 -0.22
N GLU A 243 -3.27 -1.24 0.88
CA GLU A 243 -3.62 -1.99 2.09
C GLU A 243 -4.06 -1.06 3.24
N TYR A 244 -3.51 0.15 3.33
CA TYR A 244 -3.78 1.11 4.39
C TYR A 244 -4.15 2.47 3.78
N LEU A 245 -5.31 3.00 4.16
CA LEU A 245 -5.79 4.29 3.69
C LEU A 245 -6.37 5.10 4.85
N THR A 246 -5.96 6.36 4.98
CA THR A 246 -6.67 7.33 5.83
C THR A 246 -7.19 8.48 4.98
N LEU A 247 -8.43 8.89 5.23
CA LEU A 247 -9.12 9.97 4.52
C LEU A 247 -9.13 11.25 5.34
N ASN A 248 -9.37 12.38 4.66
CA ASN A 248 -9.53 13.69 5.31
C ASN A 248 -11.00 13.98 5.62
N LYS A 249 -11.22 14.96 6.49
CA LYS A 249 -12.56 15.36 6.99
C LYS A 249 -13.57 15.84 5.94
N ARG A 250 -13.14 16.19 4.72
CA ARG A 250 -14.00 16.69 3.65
C ARG A 250 -14.71 15.59 2.88
N ILE A 251 -14.22 14.35 2.97
CA ILE A 251 -14.77 13.21 2.23
C ILE A 251 -16.17 12.85 2.75
N THR A 252 -17.07 12.55 1.81
CA THR A 252 -18.46 12.16 2.04
C THR A 252 -18.75 10.74 1.52
N ASP A 253 -20.01 10.32 1.59
CA ASP A 253 -20.47 9.01 1.10
C ASP A 253 -20.17 8.79 -0.39
N GLU A 254 -20.26 9.85 -1.22
CA GLU A 254 -19.95 9.78 -2.65
C GLU A 254 -18.50 9.39 -2.90
N GLY A 255 -17.58 9.89 -2.07
CA GLY A 255 -16.16 9.58 -2.14
C GLY A 255 -15.85 8.10 -1.91
N LEU A 256 -16.60 7.43 -1.03
CA LEU A 256 -16.39 6.01 -0.74
C LEU A 256 -16.64 5.09 -1.95
N ALA A 257 -17.47 5.50 -2.90
CA ALA A 257 -17.71 4.74 -4.13
C ALA A 257 -16.42 4.48 -4.93
N HIS A 258 -15.42 5.35 -4.80
CA HIS A 258 -14.13 5.21 -5.47
C HIS A 258 -13.23 4.13 -4.88
N LEU A 259 -13.52 3.64 -3.66
CA LEU A 259 -12.73 2.64 -2.96
C LEU A 259 -13.16 1.19 -3.26
N ALA A 260 -14.30 1.00 -3.94
CA ALA A 260 -14.93 -0.32 -4.12
C ALA A 260 -14.04 -1.41 -4.76
N ASN A 261 -13.02 -0.99 -5.53
CA ASN A 261 -12.09 -1.89 -6.22
C ASN A 261 -10.76 -2.13 -5.47
N LEU A 262 -10.55 -1.53 -4.30
CA LEU A 262 -9.34 -1.67 -3.50
C LEU A 262 -9.39 -2.96 -2.66
N LYS A 263 -9.43 -4.11 -3.35
CA LYS A 263 -9.68 -5.43 -2.73
C LYS A 263 -8.61 -5.89 -1.74
N GLU A 264 -7.45 -5.24 -1.77
CA GLU A 264 -6.33 -5.48 -0.86
C GLU A 264 -6.38 -4.63 0.41
N LEU A 265 -7.38 -3.75 0.55
CA LEU A 265 -7.48 -2.83 1.69
C LEU A 265 -7.76 -3.60 2.99
N LYS A 266 -6.87 -3.41 3.96
CA LYS A 266 -6.90 -4.02 5.30
C LYS A 266 -7.26 -3.02 6.39
N SER A 267 -6.84 -1.76 6.26
CA SER A 267 -7.12 -0.72 7.26
C SER A 267 -7.64 0.55 6.60
N LEU A 268 -8.77 1.07 7.10
CA LEU A 268 -9.42 2.27 6.60
C LEU A 268 -9.72 3.27 7.73
N GLY A 269 -9.05 4.42 7.68
CA GLY A 269 -9.26 5.55 8.59
C GLY A 269 -10.24 6.58 8.02
N LEU A 270 -11.41 6.69 8.65
CA LEU A 270 -12.51 7.61 8.34
C LEU A 270 -12.80 8.58 9.48
N ALA A 271 -11.91 8.68 10.48
CA ALA A 271 -12.10 9.60 11.59
C ALA A 271 -12.33 11.04 11.11
N GLN A 272 -13.28 11.73 11.75
CA GLN A 272 -13.64 13.13 11.46
C GLN A 272 -14.16 13.38 10.02
N THR A 273 -14.52 12.35 9.25
CA THR A 273 -15.14 12.50 7.93
C THR A 273 -16.62 12.88 8.02
N GLN A 274 -17.20 13.27 6.88
CA GLN A 274 -18.63 13.54 6.74
C GLN A 274 -19.40 12.29 6.25
N ILE A 275 -18.77 11.12 6.30
CA ILE A 275 -19.37 9.85 5.89
C ILE A 275 -20.47 9.46 6.89
N THR A 276 -21.56 8.94 6.34
CA THR A 276 -22.71 8.41 7.07
C THR A 276 -22.87 6.91 6.83
N GLY A 277 -23.89 6.29 7.42
CA GLY A 277 -24.21 4.89 7.20
C GLY A 277 -24.46 4.51 5.73
N ALA A 278 -24.92 5.46 4.90
CA ALA A 278 -25.21 5.21 3.50
C ALA A 278 -23.95 4.89 2.69
N GLY A 279 -22.83 5.57 2.97
CA GLY A 279 -21.56 5.36 2.26
C GLY A 279 -20.96 3.96 2.47
N PHE A 280 -21.27 3.29 3.59
CA PHE A 280 -20.71 1.98 3.90
C PHE A 280 -21.17 0.85 2.99
N ALA A 281 -22.26 1.06 2.23
CA ALA A 281 -22.66 0.11 1.19
C ALA A 281 -21.53 -0.11 0.16
N HIS A 282 -20.70 0.91 -0.09
CA HIS A 282 -19.56 0.82 -1.00
C HIS A 282 -18.39 -0.01 -0.46
N LEU A 283 -18.34 -0.27 0.85
CA LEU A 283 -17.29 -1.04 1.51
C LEU A 283 -17.59 -2.54 1.60
N ALA A 284 -18.82 -2.96 1.30
CA ALA A 284 -19.28 -4.35 1.44
C ALA A 284 -18.43 -5.36 0.63
N GLY A 285 -17.82 -4.92 -0.47
CA GLY A 285 -16.96 -5.75 -1.33
C GLY A 285 -15.50 -5.83 -0.91
N LEU A 286 -15.10 -5.24 0.22
CA LEU A 286 -13.70 -5.20 0.70
C LEU A 286 -13.45 -6.32 1.72
N ALA A 287 -13.41 -7.56 1.26
CA ALA A 287 -13.36 -8.75 2.12
C ALA A 287 -12.06 -8.93 2.94
N ARG A 288 -11.02 -8.14 2.66
CA ARG A 288 -9.75 -8.13 3.40
C ARG A 288 -9.68 -7.06 4.48
N LEU A 289 -10.75 -6.29 4.67
CA LEU A 289 -10.78 -5.21 5.66
C LEU A 289 -10.78 -5.79 7.07
N GLU A 290 -9.76 -5.45 7.84
CA GLU A 290 -9.50 -5.93 9.20
C GLU A 290 -9.67 -4.80 10.22
N GLU A 291 -9.39 -3.55 9.85
CA GLU A 291 -9.49 -2.39 10.73
C GLU A 291 -10.30 -1.26 10.08
N ILE A 292 -11.22 -0.68 10.86
CA ILE A 292 -11.88 0.57 10.49
C ILE A 292 -11.89 1.52 11.69
N GLU A 293 -11.45 2.75 11.44
CA GLU A 293 -11.50 3.85 12.38
C GLU A 293 -12.53 4.90 11.92
N MET A 294 -13.58 5.13 12.71
CA MET A 294 -14.68 6.05 12.39
C MET A 294 -14.96 7.03 13.53
N SER A 295 -14.02 7.21 14.46
CA SER A 295 -14.24 8.07 15.60
C SER A 295 -14.46 9.53 15.19
N ASN A 296 -15.30 10.25 15.92
CA ASN A 296 -15.70 11.63 15.65
C ASN A 296 -16.39 11.82 14.29
N SER A 297 -17.15 10.82 13.83
CA SER A 297 -17.94 10.88 12.60
C SER A 297 -19.45 10.85 12.91
N GLN A 298 -20.29 10.92 11.89
CA GLN A 298 -21.75 10.90 12.04
C GLN A 298 -22.36 9.49 12.01
N VAL A 299 -21.56 8.45 12.24
CA VAL A 299 -22.03 7.05 12.24
C VAL A 299 -23.05 6.82 13.35
N ASP A 300 -24.15 6.18 12.98
CA ASP A 300 -25.26 5.75 13.83
C ASP A 300 -25.47 4.24 13.74
N ASP A 301 -26.53 3.74 14.39
CA ASP A 301 -26.84 2.31 14.48
C ASP A 301 -27.12 1.68 13.11
N ALA A 302 -27.79 2.40 12.20
CA ALA A 302 -28.04 1.95 10.84
C ALA A 302 -26.74 1.81 10.04
N GLY A 303 -25.82 2.76 10.17
CA GLY A 303 -24.48 2.65 9.59
C GLY A 303 -23.69 1.46 10.15
N LEU A 304 -23.81 1.21 11.45
CA LEU A 304 -23.15 0.07 12.10
C LEU A 304 -23.72 -1.29 11.62
N GLU A 305 -25.01 -1.37 11.30
CA GLU A 305 -25.59 -2.57 10.69
C GLU A 305 -24.92 -2.93 9.36
N VAL A 306 -24.60 -1.94 8.53
CA VAL A 306 -23.98 -2.16 7.22
C VAL A 306 -22.53 -2.61 7.38
N ILE A 307 -21.75 -1.94 8.23
CA ILE A 307 -20.32 -2.23 8.37
C ILE A 307 -20.06 -3.60 9.01
N THR A 308 -20.94 -4.05 9.90
CA THR A 308 -20.85 -5.36 10.56
C THR A 308 -21.07 -6.54 9.62
N ARG A 309 -21.47 -6.30 8.37
CA ARG A 309 -21.46 -7.32 7.30
C ARG A 309 -20.04 -7.76 6.93
N ASN A 310 -19.04 -6.93 7.22
CA ASN A 310 -17.64 -7.31 7.07
C ASN A 310 -17.17 -8.12 8.29
N ALA A 311 -17.55 -9.40 8.33
CA ALA A 311 -17.25 -10.30 9.45
C ALA A 311 -15.74 -10.57 9.67
N GLY A 312 -14.87 -10.06 8.79
CA GLY A 312 -13.41 -10.14 8.90
C GLY A 312 -12.78 -9.13 9.86
N LEU A 313 -13.54 -8.15 10.36
CA LEU A 313 -13.00 -7.07 11.19
C LEU A 313 -12.40 -7.59 12.50
N LEU A 314 -11.17 -7.15 12.76
CA LEU A 314 -10.38 -7.38 13.97
C LEU A 314 -10.36 -6.14 14.87
N ALA A 315 -10.49 -4.94 14.29
CA ALA A 315 -10.47 -3.69 15.02
C ALA A 315 -11.54 -2.72 14.50
N LEU A 316 -12.36 -2.20 15.40
CA LEU A 316 -13.42 -1.25 15.09
C LEU A 316 -13.40 -0.10 16.09
N LYS A 317 -13.17 1.11 15.60
CA LYS A 317 -13.08 2.30 16.45
C LYS A 317 -14.23 3.26 16.15
N LEU A 318 -15.07 3.50 17.16
CA LEU A 318 -16.37 4.19 17.06
C LEU A 318 -16.51 5.30 18.10
N GLY A 319 -15.41 5.83 18.63
CA GLY A 319 -15.46 6.84 19.67
C GLY A 319 -16.12 8.14 19.21
N ASN A 320 -16.88 8.82 20.07
CA ASN A 320 -17.60 10.06 19.72
C ASN A 320 -18.50 9.89 18.47
N THR A 321 -19.28 8.81 18.41
CA THR A 321 -20.29 8.55 17.37
C THR A 321 -21.69 8.51 17.97
N ARG A 322 -22.72 8.32 17.13
CA ARG A 322 -24.13 8.25 17.55
C ARG A 322 -24.62 6.82 17.81
N VAL A 323 -23.70 5.87 17.92
CA VAL A 323 -24.02 4.46 18.21
C VAL A 323 -24.64 4.33 19.61
N THR A 324 -25.69 3.52 19.70
CA THR A 324 -26.44 3.19 20.91
C THR A 324 -26.49 1.67 21.13
N ASP A 325 -27.28 1.23 22.12
CA ASP A 325 -27.52 -0.19 22.38
C ASP A 325 -28.17 -0.92 21.19
N GLU A 326 -28.92 -0.20 20.34
CA GLU A 326 -29.48 -0.77 19.11
C GLU A 326 -28.37 -1.22 18.16
N GLY A 327 -27.39 -0.35 17.90
CA GLY A 327 -26.24 -0.67 17.06
C GLY A 327 -25.34 -1.74 17.67
N ALA A 328 -25.24 -1.80 19.01
CA ALA A 328 -24.49 -2.86 19.69
C ALA A 328 -25.00 -4.26 19.34
N ASN A 329 -26.28 -4.43 19.03
CA ASN A 329 -26.85 -5.71 18.62
C ASN A 329 -26.24 -6.24 17.31
N HIS A 330 -25.80 -5.34 16.42
CA HIS A 330 -25.16 -5.71 15.17
C HIS A 330 -23.70 -6.15 15.35
N LEU A 331 -23.03 -5.71 16.41
CA LEU A 331 -21.63 -6.05 16.69
C LEU A 331 -21.42 -7.55 16.91
N SER A 332 -22.44 -8.27 17.37
CA SER A 332 -22.43 -9.73 17.57
C SER A 332 -22.00 -10.54 16.34
N ARG A 333 -22.10 -9.95 15.12
CA ARG A 333 -21.64 -10.55 13.86
C ARG A 333 -20.12 -10.56 13.69
N LEU A 334 -19.41 -9.69 14.42
CA LEU A 334 -17.96 -9.51 14.32
C LEU A 334 -17.24 -10.43 15.31
N CYS A 335 -17.40 -11.75 15.15
CA CYS A 335 -16.87 -12.74 16.09
C CYS A 335 -15.33 -12.74 16.23
N LYS A 336 -14.60 -12.13 15.30
CA LYS A 336 -13.14 -12.00 15.31
C LYS A 336 -12.64 -10.68 15.91
N LEU A 337 -13.54 -9.84 16.41
CA LEU A 337 -13.20 -8.50 16.87
C LEU A 337 -12.33 -8.58 18.14
N ASN A 338 -11.12 -8.06 18.05
CA ASN A 338 -10.15 -8.00 19.14
C ASN A 338 -10.12 -6.61 19.81
N LEU A 339 -10.39 -5.54 19.05
CA LEU A 339 -10.33 -4.17 19.53
C LEU A 339 -11.62 -3.44 19.20
N LEU A 340 -12.25 -2.86 20.23
CA LEU A 340 -13.47 -2.07 20.11
C LEU A 340 -13.33 -0.79 20.93
N THR A 341 -13.45 0.38 20.29
CA THR A 341 -13.53 1.66 21.01
C THR A 341 -14.92 2.26 20.90
N LEU A 342 -15.53 2.57 22.03
CA LEU A 342 -16.90 3.07 22.15
C LEU A 342 -16.99 4.28 23.09
N HIS A 343 -15.86 4.93 23.36
CA HIS A 343 -15.83 6.10 24.22
C HIS A 343 -16.76 7.21 23.70
N HIS A 344 -17.46 7.93 24.58
CA HIS A 344 -18.41 8.99 24.22
C HIS A 344 -19.51 8.53 23.24
N THR A 345 -20.07 7.32 23.45
CA THR A 345 -21.22 6.81 22.69
C THR A 345 -22.45 6.65 23.61
N GLY A 346 -23.59 6.29 23.01
CA GLY A 346 -24.86 6.07 23.71
C GLY A 346 -24.99 4.71 24.41
N ILE A 347 -23.92 3.91 24.46
CA ILE A 347 -23.90 2.56 25.04
C ILE A 347 -24.21 2.59 26.54
N SER A 348 -25.13 1.73 26.96
CA SER A 348 -25.49 1.49 28.35
C SER A 348 -25.16 0.04 28.76
N ASP A 349 -25.59 -0.34 29.98
CA ASP A 349 -25.49 -1.72 30.46
C ASP A 349 -26.15 -2.73 29.50
N ALA A 350 -27.23 -2.34 28.81
CA ALA A 350 -27.89 -3.21 27.84
C ALA A 350 -27.02 -3.50 26.61
N GLY A 351 -26.39 -2.48 26.03
CA GLY A 351 -25.45 -2.66 24.92
C GLY A 351 -24.20 -3.42 25.35
N LEU A 352 -23.69 -3.17 26.55
CA LEU A 352 -22.53 -3.88 27.09
C LEU A 352 -22.79 -5.38 27.29
N ARG A 353 -24.00 -5.74 27.71
CA ARG A 353 -24.44 -7.14 27.76
C ARG A 353 -24.35 -7.81 26.39
N THR A 354 -24.69 -7.12 25.31
CA THR A 354 -24.53 -7.67 23.96
C THR A 354 -23.06 -7.71 23.53
N ILE A 355 -22.28 -6.67 23.82
CA ILE A 355 -20.83 -6.64 23.53
C ILE A 355 -20.08 -7.77 24.25
N SER A 356 -20.52 -8.17 25.44
CA SER A 356 -19.92 -9.29 26.18
C SER A 356 -20.04 -10.66 25.51
N THR A 357 -20.77 -10.80 24.40
CA THR A 357 -20.78 -12.02 23.59
C THR A 357 -19.59 -12.11 22.62
N LEU A 358 -18.76 -11.08 22.50
CA LEU A 358 -17.58 -11.05 21.64
C LEU A 358 -16.39 -11.67 22.36
N GLU A 359 -16.33 -13.01 22.40
CA GLU A 359 -15.40 -13.77 23.23
C GLU A 359 -13.91 -13.50 22.94
N ASP A 360 -13.58 -13.15 21.69
CA ASP A 360 -12.21 -12.84 21.25
C ASP A 360 -11.75 -11.41 21.61
N LEU A 361 -12.63 -10.59 22.21
CA LEU A 361 -12.32 -9.20 22.50
C LEU A 361 -11.17 -9.07 23.51
N ARG A 362 -10.16 -8.29 23.15
CA ARG A 362 -8.93 -8.06 23.93
C ARG A 362 -8.84 -6.65 24.49
N SER A 363 -9.37 -5.67 23.78
CA SER A 363 -9.33 -4.26 24.16
C SER A 363 -10.69 -3.61 23.95
N LEU A 364 -11.21 -2.99 25.01
CA LEU A 364 -12.50 -2.33 25.03
C LEU A 364 -12.40 -0.96 25.71
N THR A 365 -12.82 0.12 25.04
CA THR A 365 -12.92 1.44 25.69
C THR A 365 -14.37 1.88 25.80
N LEU A 366 -14.80 2.21 27.02
CA LEU A 366 -16.17 2.59 27.37
C LEU A 366 -16.21 3.92 28.14
N ASP A 367 -15.17 4.73 27.96
CA ASP A 367 -15.03 6.03 28.61
C ASP A 367 -16.20 6.96 28.22
N ALA A 368 -16.74 7.69 29.21
CA ALA A 368 -17.88 8.59 29.01
C ALA A 368 -19.09 7.95 28.27
N THR A 369 -19.40 6.69 28.58
CA THR A 369 -20.64 6.00 28.18
C THR A 369 -21.68 6.03 29.31
N LYS A 370 -22.83 5.37 29.11
CA LYS A 370 -23.88 5.21 30.13
C LYS A 370 -23.76 3.90 30.93
N VAL A 371 -22.62 3.24 30.84
CA VAL A 371 -22.33 1.98 31.56
C VAL A 371 -22.17 2.26 33.06
N THR A 372 -22.74 1.38 33.88
CA THR A 372 -22.68 1.42 35.34
C THR A 372 -21.96 0.19 35.91
N ASP A 373 -21.80 0.16 37.24
CA ASP A 373 -21.30 -1.02 37.97
C ASP A 373 -22.10 -2.31 37.68
N THR A 374 -23.37 -2.20 37.30
CA THR A 374 -24.19 -3.34 36.89
C THR A 374 -23.73 -3.89 35.55
N GLY A 375 -23.53 -3.02 34.56
CA GLY A 375 -23.13 -3.41 33.21
C GLY A 375 -21.73 -4.03 33.17
N ILE A 376 -20.76 -3.47 33.90
CA ILE A 376 -19.40 -4.01 33.91
C ILE A 376 -19.34 -5.44 34.48
N GLY A 377 -20.33 -5.85 35.28
CA GLY A 377 -20.45 -7.24 35.74
C GLY A 377 -20.63 -8.25 34.61
N HIS A 378 -21.08 -7.83 33.42
CA HIS A 378 -21.17 -8.70 32.24
C HIS A 378 -19.81 -9.03 31.61
N LEU A 379 -18.75 -8.27 31.93
CA LEU A 379 -17.42 -8.45 31.33
C LEU A 379 -16.67 -9.67 31.86
N ALA A 380 -17.06 -10.22 33.01
CA ALA A 380 -16.43 -11.40 33.61
C ALA A 380 -16.39 -12.62 32.67
N GLY A 381 -17.26 -12.69 31.67
CA GLY A 381 -17.27 -13.74 30.64
C GLY A 381 -16.18 -13.62 29.57
N LEU A 382 -15.58 -12.43 29.38
CA LEU A 382 -14.59 -12.15 28.33
C LEU A 382 -13.18 -12.60 28.75
N LYS A 383 -12.90 -13.90 28.59
CA LYS A 383 -11.66 -14.53 29.06
C LYS A 383 -10.38 -14.02 28.37
N HIS A 384 -10.51 -13.42 27.19
CA HIS A 384 -9.40 -12.88 26.42
C HIS A 384 -9.19 -11.37 26.60
N LEU A 385 -10.04 -10.71 27.41
CA LEU A 385 -9.96 -9.27 27.64
C LEU A 385 -8.68 -8.91 28.39
N GLN A 386 -7.83 -8.12 27.74
CA GLN A 386 -6.53 -7.68 28.27
C GLN A 386 -6.62 -6.28 28.85
N GLY A 387 -7.44 -5.41 28.26
CA GLY A 387 -7.60 -4.02 28.69
C GLY A 387 -9.03 -3.53 28.56
N VAL A 388 -9.52 -2.84 29.60
CA VAL A 388 -10.79 -2.12 29.56
C VAL A 388 -10.70 -0.78 30.27
N SER A 389 -11.30 0.26 29.69
CA SER A 389 -11.34 1.60 30.29
C SER A 389 -12.77 2.12 30.50
N PHE A 390 -12.94 2.84 31.60
CA PHE A 390 -14.18 3.53 31.98
C PHE A 390 -13.89 4.93 32.52
N THR A 391 -14.94 5.74 32.64
CA THR A 391 -14.89 7.04 33.31
C THR A 391 -15.83 7.06 34.51
N GLU A 392 -15.41 7.69 35.62
CA GLU A 392 -16.30 8.07 36.72
C GLU A 392 -17.38 9.06 36.21
N PRO A 393 -18.55 9.20 36.87
CA PRO A 393 -18.96 8.58 38.13
C PRO A 393 -19.83 7.33 37.99
N LEU A 394 -20.32 7.00 36.78
CA LEU A 394 -21.29 5.91 36.60
C LEU A 394 -20.71 4.53 36.89
N VAL A 395 -19.44 4.34 36.53
CA VAL A 395 -18.61 3.25 37.03
C VAL A 395 -17.85 3.74 38.24
N THR A 396 -18.04 3.09 39.38
CA THR A 396 -17.43 3.49 40.64
C THR A 396 -16.11 2.76 40.87
N LYS A 397 -15.28 3.31 41.78
CA LYS A 397 -14.07 2.63 42.26
C LYS A 397 -14.38 1.25 42.84
N ALA A 398 -15.48 1.12 43.59
CA ALA A 398 -15.91 -0.15 44.17
C ALA A 398 -16.29 -1.17 43.10
N GLY A 399 -17.01 -0.75 42.05
CA GLY A 399 -17.33 -1.61 40.90
C GLY A 399 -16.08 -2.10 40.17
N VAL A 400 -15.11 -1.21 39.94
CA VAL A 400 -13.81 -1.56 39.32
C VAL A 400 -12.98 -2.50 40.20
N GLU A 401 -12.95 -2.30 41.51
CA GLU A 401 -12.27 -3.21 42.45
C GLU A 401 -12.88 -4.61 42.40
N LYS A 402 -14.21 -4.71 42.37
CA LYS A 402 -14.90 -5.99 42.19
C LYS A 402 -14.55 -6.64 40.86
N LEU A 403 -14.58 -5.90 39.76
CA LEU A 403 -14.21 -6.41 38.43
C LEU A 403 -12.75 -6.90 38.38
N ARG A 404 -11.81 -6.17 38.99
CA ARG A 404 -10.40 -6.58 39.09
C ARG A 404 -10.23 -7.87 39.88
N ALA A 405 -11.04 -8.11 40.91
CA ALA A 405 -11.04 -9.36 41.66
C ALA A 405 -11.54 -10.54 40.81
N GLU A 406 -12.57 -10.33 39.98
CA GLU A 406 -13.11 -11.34 39.07
C GLU A 406 -12.21 -11.59 37.84
N MET A 407 -11.46 -10.57 37.39
CA MET A 407 -10.61 -10.60 36.19
C MET A 407 -9.18 -10.13 36.48
N PRO A 408 -8.38 -10.87 37.27
CA PRO A 408 -7.08 -10.38 37.77
C PRO A 408 -5.99 -10.22 36.70
N LYS A 409 -6.19 -10.77 35.50
CA LYS A 409 -5.26 -10.64 34.37
C LYS A 409 -5.60 -9.47 33.44
N THR A 410 -6.76 -8.83 33.64
CA THR A 410 -7.25 -7.74 32.81
C THR A 410 -6.83 -6.40 33.40
N SER A 411 -6.22 -5.56 32.59
CA SER A 411 -5.90 -4.18 32.97
C SER A 411 -7.17 -3.34 32.93
N VAL A 412 -7.70 -2.98 34.10
CA VAL A 412 -8.89 -2.15 34.24
C VAL A 412 -8.50 -0.72 34.58
N TYR A 413 -8.78 0.22 33.68
CA TYR A 413 -8.51 1.64 33.83
C TYR A 413 -9.79 2.40 34.20
N LEU A 414 -9.68 3.30 35.16
CA LEU A 414 -10.75 4.19 35.57
C LEU A 414 -10.23 5.63 35.52
N TRP A 415 -10.81 6.43 34.64
CA TRP A 415 -10.44 7.83 34.45
C TRP A 415 -11.42 8.74 35.20
N PRO A 416 -10.94 9.86 35.78
CA PRO A 416 -11.84 10.88 36.31
C PRO A 416 -12.60 11.54 35.16
N GLU A 417 -13.86 11.92 35.41
CA GLU A 417 -14.61 12.73 34.44
C GLU A 417 -13.90 14.06 34.23
N THR A 418 -13.47 14.34 33.01
CA THR A 418 -12.95 15.67 32.67
C THR A 418 -14.14 16.57 32.33
N PRO A 419 -14.27 17.76 32.97
CA PRO A 419 -15.37 18.68 32.67
C PRO A 419 -15.36 19.02 31.17
N ARG A 420 -16.49 18.84 30.48
CA ARG A 420 -16.65 19.27 29.09
C ARG A 420 -16.41 20.79 29.03
N ARG A 421 -15.39 21.21 28.28
CA ARG A 421 -15.14 22.63 27.96
C ARG A 421 -16.05 23.12 26.84
#